data_AF-A0A7Z9KWV5-F1
#
_entry.id   AF-A0A7Z9KWV5-F1
#
_cell.length_a   1.000
_cell.length_b   1.000
_cell.length_c   1.000
_cell.angle_alpha   90.00
_cell.angle_beta   90.00
_cell.angle_gamma   90.00
#
_symmetry.space_group_name_H-M   'P 1'
#
loop_
_entity.id
_entity.type
_entity.pdbx_description
1 polymer ?
#
loop_
_entity_poly.entity_id
_entity_poly.type
_entity_poly.pdbx_seq_one_letter_code
_entity_poly.pdbx_strand_id
1 'polypeptide(L)'
;MKKLVVLTLCCSLACTDNNSDQQTQDSSIAEEDTQTQDSGALPTDAADTAPDEVDGGTTRADIEACPALSESDEHKVLFDHRVNSVYSPNGVSFANESTLLLEHASVPDGVLRADGKTWVYYVNGNPGQHAIFVAELNADGSALEPVDCIRIDGKVVGDAVDPDIVLLPDGRYRLFYYLGWFVTKPTDPNA
;
A
#
# COMPACT_ATOMS: atom_id res chain seq x y z
N MET A 1 -21.20 5.21 -5.78
CA MET A 1 -20.07 4.30 -5.54
C MET A 1 -19.06 5.05 -4.69
N LYS A 2 -18.70 4.52 -3.51
CA LYS A 2 -17.73 5.18 -2.61
C LYS A 2 -16.34 4.81 -3.11
N LYS A 3 -15.51 5.81 -3.46
CA LYS A 3 -14.09 5.59 -3.73
C LYS A 3 -13.38 5.60 -2.38
N LEU A 4 -12.77 4.48 -2.00
CA LEU A 4 -11.86 4.46 -0.85
C LEU A 4 -10.54 5.03 -1.33
N VAL A 5 -10.14 6.17 -0.75
CA VAL A 5 -8.77 6.67 -0.87
C VAL A 5 -8.09 6.24 0.42
N VAL A 6 -7.16 5.29 0.31
CA VAL A 6 -6.28 4.92 1.43
C VAL A 6 -5.19 5.98 1.46
N LEU A 7 -5.31 6.95 2.37
CA LEU A 7 -4.34 8.02 2.50
C LEU A 7 -3.32 7.62 3.57
N THR A 8 -2.08 7.39 3.15
CA THR A 8 -0.94 7.18 4.05
C THR A 8 -0.24 8.50 4.30
N LEU A 9 -0.25 9.00 5.54
CA LEU A 9 0.96 9.41 6.30
C LEU A 9 0.55 10.01 7.66
N CYS A 10 0.99 9.39 8.75
CA CYS A 10 1.47 10.14 9.91
C CYS A 10 2.51 9.29 10.65
N CYS A 11 3.79 9.62 10.42
CA CYS A 11 4.84 9.29 11.37
C CYS A 11 4.45 9.90 12.72
N SER A 12 4.48 9.11 13.78
CA SER A 12 4.06 9.43 15.13
C SER A 12 5.00 10.38 15.88
N LEU A 13 5.57 11.38 15.20
CA LEU A 13 6.15 12.56 15.86
C LEU A 13 5.33 13.81 15.49
N ALA A 14 4.50 14.23 16.45
CA ALA A 14 3.70 15.47 16.48
C ALA A 14 2.38 15.49 15.69
N CYS A 15 1.38 14.74 16.17
CA CYS A 15 -0.01 15.21 16.12
C CYS A 15 -0.41 15.64 17.54
N THR A 16 0.14 16.76 18.00
CA THR A 16 -0.41 17.46 19.17
C THR A 16 -1.54 18.35 18.68
N ASP A 17 -2.72 18.17 19.28
CA ASP A 17 -3.91 18.99 19.10
C ASP A 17 -3.59 20.48 19.32
N ASN A 18 -3.43 21.25 18.23
CA ASN A 18 -3.49 22.70 18.30
C ASN A 18 -4.88 23.15 17.85
N ASN A 19 -5.76 23.15 18.83
CA ASN A 19 -6.94 24.00 18.83
C ASN A 19 -6.48 25.45 19.00
N SER A 20 -6.37 26.19 17.89
CA SER A 20 -6.49 27.64 17.93
C SER A 20 -6.96 28.15 16.58
N ASP A 21 -8.11 28.84 16.62
CA ASP A 21 -8.58 29.80 15.64
C ASP A 21 -7.44 30.51 14.91
N GLN A 22 -7.43 30.46 13.57
CA GLN A 22 -7.12 31.62 12.73
C GLN A 22 -7.78 31.51 11.36
N GLN A 23 -8.79 32.38 11.21
CA GLN A 23 -9.03 33.27 10.08
C GLN A 23 -8.98 32.74 8.64
N THR A 24 -10.17 32.80 8.06
CA THR A 24 -10.46 33.04 6.64
C THR A 24 -9.48 34.04 6.01
N GLN A 25 -8.75 33.58 4.97
CA GLN A 25 -8.31 34.46 3.91
C GLN A 25 -8.81 33.94 2.56
N ASP A 26 -9.72 34.74 2.02
CA ASP A 26 -10.20 34.76 0.66
C ASP A 26 -9.01 34.92 -0.29
N SER A 27 -8.92 34.04 -1.29
CA SER A 27 -7.96 34.13 -2.39
C SER A 27 -8.64 33.60 -3.64
N SER A 28 -9.38 34.50 -4.28
CA SER A 28 -9.82 34.35 -5.66
C SER A 28 -8.60 34.26 -6.57
N ILE A 29 -8.41 33.10 -7.21
CA ILE A 29 -7.52 32.95 -8.35
C ILE A 29 -8.41 32.74 -9.56
N ALA A 30 -8.26 33.66 -10.51
CA ALA A 30 -8.96 33.71 -11.77
C ALA A 30 -8.63 32.49 -12.64
N GLU A 31 -9.66 31.98 -13.30
CA GLU A 31 -9.56 30.98 -14.37
C GLU A 31 -8.92 31.64 -15.60
N GLU A 32 -7.76 31.13 -16.02
CA GLU A 32 -7.20 31.42 -17.35
C GLU A 32 -7.40 30.19 -18.24
N ASP A 33 -8.36 30.34 -19.14
CA ASP A 33 -8.72 29.43 -20.22
C ASP A 33 -7.63 29.45 -21.29
N THR A 34 -6.93 28.34 -21.49
CA THR A 34 -6.08 28.14 -22.67
C THR A 34 -6.40 26.79 -23.29
N GLN A 35 -7.28 26.86 -24.29
CA GLN A 35 -7.46 25.80 -25.27
C GLN A 35 -6.17 25.63 -26.09
N THR A 36 -5.63 24.42 -26.12
CA THR A 36 -4.74 23.99 -27.20
C THR A 36 -5.27 22.67 -27.75
N GLN A 37 -5.77 22.75 -29.00
CA GLN A 37 -6.01 21.60 -29.86
C GLN A 37 -4.65 21.07 -30.32
N ASP A 38 -4.36 19.80 -30.03
CA ASP A 38 -3.40 19.05 -30.82
C ASP A 38 -3.97 17.67 -31.15
N SER A 39 -4.14 17.45 -32.45
CA SER A 39 -4.63 16.24 -33.07
C SER A 39 -3.43 15.46 -33.59
N GLY A 40 -2.88 14.58 -32.74
CA GLY A 40 -1.86 13.61 -33.10
C GLY A 40 -2.41 12.19 -33.05
N ALA A 41 -2.56 11.56 -34.21
CA ALA A 41 -3.01 10.19 -34.36
C ALA A 41 -2.07 9.18 -33.68
N LEU A 42 -2.66 8.24 -32.94
CA LEU A 42 -1.97 7.07 -32.38
C LEU A 42 -1.56 6.10 -33.51
N PRO A 43 -0.29 5.65 -33.59
CA PRO A 43 0.05 4.49 -34.38
C PRO A 43 -0.49 3.22 -33.71
N THR A 44 -1.28 2.47 -34.46
CA THR A 44 -1.66 1.08 -34.18
C THR A 44 -0.49 0.15 -34.50
N ASP A 45 -0.46 -0.98 -33.79
CA ASP A 45 0.39 -2.17 -34.00
C ASP A 45 1.70 -2.24 -33.21
N ALA A 46 1.61 -2.87 -32.03
CA ALA A 46 2.51 -3.96 -31.66
C ALA A 46 1.72 -4.96 -30.82
N ALA A 47 1.39 -6.11 -31.41
CA ALA A 47 0.93 -7.27 -30.67
C ALA A 47 2.10 -7.73 -29.77
N ASP A 48 1.98 -7.45 -28.49
CA ASP A 48 2.88 -7.94 -27.45
C ASP A 48 2.59 -9.44 -27.29
N THR A 49 3.36 -10.26 -27.99
CA THR A 49 3.40 -11.70 -27.76
C THR A 49 3.90 -11.92 -26.35
N ALA A 50 2.99 -12.27 -25.45
CA ALA A 50 3.31 -12.73 -24.11
C ALA A 50 4.44 -13.78 -24.18
N PRO A 51 5.53 -13.63 -23.40
CA PRO A 51 6.52 -14.67 -23.30
C PRO A 51 5.87 -15.95 -22.77
N ASP A 52 6.22 -17.08 -23.40
CA ASP A 52 5.86 -18.43 -22.98
C ASP A 52 5.97 -18.56 -21.46
N GLU A 53 4.90 -19.06 -20.84
CA GLU A 53 4.90 -19.47 -19.44
C GLU A 53 5.99 -20.52 -19.25
N VAL A 54 7.12 -20.10 -18.69
CA VAL A 54 8.07 -21.03 -18.09
C VAL A 54 7.37 -21.62 -16.89
N ASP A 55 6.82 -22.81 -17.05
CA ASP A 55 6.31 -23.71 -16.00
C ASP A 55 7.49 -24.16 -15.12
N GLY A 56 8.06 -23.21 -14.38
CA GLY A 56 8.92 -23.45 -13.23
C GLY A 56 8.03 -23.72 -12.04
N GLY A 57 7.38 -24.89 -12.03
CA GLY A 57 6.45 -25.29 -10.99
C GLY A 57 7.09 -25.33 -9.60
N THR A 58 7.03 -24.21 -8.89
CA THR A 58 7.21 -24.17 -7.43
C THR A 58 6.12 -25.03 -6.81
N THR A 59 6.49 -26.16 -6.21
CA THR A 59 5.50 -27.01 -5.56
C THR A 59 5.02 -26.33 -4.28
N ARG A 60 3.78 -26.58 -3.85
CA ARG A 60 3.23 -26.00 -2.60
C ARG A 60 4.09 -26.26 -1.35
N ALA A 61 4.98 -27.26 -1.39
CA ALA A 61 5.91 -27.56 -0.32
C ALA A 61 7.04 -26.53 -0.16
N ASP A 62 7.29 -25.71 -1.19
CA ASP A 62 8.37 -24.73 -1.24
C ASP A 62 7.90 -23.30 -0.86
N ILE A 63 6.61 -23.12 -0.53
CA ILE A 63 6.06 -21.82 -0.14
C ILE A 63 6.32 -21.58 1.36
N GLU A 64 7.06 -20.53 1.66
CA GLU A 64 7.35 -20.13 3.03
C GLU A 64 6.09 -19.65 3.77
N ALA A 65 5.89 -20.17 4.98
CA ALA A 65 4.83 -19.70 5.86
C ALA A 65 5.13 -18.28 6.37
N CYS A 66 4.10 -17.55 6.79
CA CYS A 66 4.35 -16.23 7.36
C CYS A 66 5.17 -16.32 8.64
N PRO A 67 6.04 -15.33 8.88
CA PRO A 67 6.85 -15.31 10.09
C PRO A 67 5.95 -15.26 11.33
N ALA A 68 6.38 -15.95 12.38
CA ALA A 68 5.72 -15.86 13.68
C ALA A 68 6.02 -14.51 14.36
N LEU A 69 5.14 -14.10 15.27
CA LEU A 69 5.44 -13.00 16.19
C LEU A 69 6.69 -13.35 17.01
N SER A 70 7.56 -12.36 17.21
CA SER A 70 8.71 -12.47 18.10
C SER A 70 8.59 -11.47 19.25
N GLU A 71 9.32 -11.71 20.34
CA GLU A 71 9.41 -10.75 21.45
C GLU A 71 10.62 -9.82 21.32
N SER A 72 11.37 -9.87 20.22
CA SER A 72 12.59 -9.07 20.08
C SER A 72 12.24 -7.60 19.82
N ASP A 73 12.91 -6.71 20.57
CA ASP A 73 12.81 -5.26 20.40
C ASP A 73 13.54 -4.73 19.15
N GLU A 74 14.18 -5.61 18.36
CA GLU A 74 14.79 -5.20 17.09
C GLU A 74 13.67 -4.76 16.13
N HIS A 75 13.64 -3.44 15.87
CA HIS A 75 12.89 -2.77 14.80
C HIS A 75 11.45 -2.32 15.17
N LYS A 76 11.29 -1.70 16.35
CA LYS A 76 10.03 -1.03 16.77
C LYS A 76 9.58 0.16 15.93
N VAL A 77 10.33 0.59 14.92
CA VAL A 77 10.06 1.85 14.20
C VAL A 77 8.69 1.83 13.53
N LEU A 78 8.24 0.67 13.04
CA LEU A 78 6.92 0.52 12.41
C LEU A 78 5.81 0.09 13.37
N PHE A 79 6.14 -0.23 14.62
CA PHE A 79 5.17 -0.80 15.56
C PHE A 79 4.03 0.20 15.82
N ASP A 80 4.35 1.47 16.04
CA ASP A 80 3.30 2.48 16.32
C ASP A 80 2.60 3.01 15.06
N HIS A 81 2.89 2.48 13.87
CA HIS A 81 2.24 2.90 12.64
C HIS A 81 0.81 2.35 12.57
N ARG A 82 -0.08 3.16 11.99
CA ARG A 82 -1.52 2.88 11.91
C ARG A 82 -2.03 3.20 10.51
N VAL A 83 -2.96 2.37 10.05
CA VAL A 83 -3.75 2.62 8.85
C VAL A 83 -5.11 3.15 9.27
N ASN A 84 -5.45 4.34 8.81
CA ASN A 84 -6.76 4.96 9.02
C ASN A 84 -7.45 5.19 7.67
N SER A 85 -8.79 5.16 7.65
CA SER A 85 -9.56 5.62 6.50
C SER A 85 -10.20 6.97 6.75
N VAL A 86 -10.27 7.78 5.70
CA VAL A 86 -11.04 9.02 5.61
C VAL A 86 -11.87 9.00 4.33
N TYR A 87 -13.03 9.65 4.37
CA TYR A 87 -13.91 9.74 3.21
C TYR A 87 -13.71 11.07 2.47
N SER A 88 -13.68 11.01 1.14
CA SER A 88 -13.75 12.18 0.28
C SER A 88 -14.72 11.94 -0.89
N PRO A 89 -15.70 12.84 -1.12
CA PRO A 89 -16.60 12.71 -2.27
C PRO A 89 -15.92 13.12 -3.60
N ASN A 90 -14.87 13.93 -3.54
CA ASN A 90 -14.23 14.57 -4.70
C ASN A 90 -12.73 14.29 -4.82
N GLY A 91 -12.14 13.58 -3.86
CA GLY A 91 -10.70 13.30 -3.80
C GLY A 91 -9.83 14.48 -3.36
N VAL A 92 -10.43 15.61 -2.98
CA VAL A 92 -9.72 16.85 -2.62
C VAL A 92 -10.08 17.31 -1.20
N SER A 93 -11.35 17.21 -0.83
CA SER A 93 -11.86 17.56 0.51
C SER A 93 -12.14 16.29 1.29
N PHE A 94 -11.57 16.14 2.47
CA PHE A 94 -11.68 14.95 3.30
C PHE A 94 -12.52 15.24 4.55
N ALA A 95 -13.24 14.22 5.03
CA ALA A 95 -13.87 14.28 6.35
C ALA A 95 -12.80 14.45 7.44
N ASN A 96 -13.14 15.20 8.49
CA ASN A 96 -12.24 15.42 9.62
C ASN A 96 -12.13 14.17 10.50
N GLU A 97 -13.19 13.36 10.53
CA GLU A 97 -13.21 12.10 11.24
C GLU A 97 -12.48 11.02 10.43
N SER A 98 -11.58 10.30 11.11
CA SER A 98 -10.94 9.11 10.58
C SER A 98 -11.39 7.87 11.35
N THR A 99 -11.26 6.71 10.73
CA THR A 99 -11.50 5.40 11.37
C THR A 99 -10.22 4.61 11.32
N LEU A 100 -9.76 4.13 12.48
CA LEU A 100 -8.63 3.22 12.59
C LEU A 100 -9.02 1.86 11.99
N LEU A 101 -8.29 1.43 10.97
CA LEU A 101 -8.54 0.17 10.28
C LEU A 101 -7.56 -0.93 10.69
N LEU A 102 -6.29 -0.58 10.95
CA LEU A 102 -5.25 -1.54 11.31
C LEU A 102 -4.13 -0.88 12.11
N GLU A 103 -3.65 -1.55 13.16
CA GLU A 103 -2.44 -1.17 13.90
C GLU A 103 -1.23 -1.99 13.42
N HIS A 104 -0.02 -1.51 13.75
CA HIS A 104 1.23 -2.15 13.38
C HIS A 104 1.36 -2.34 11.86
N ALA A 105 0.93 -1.34 11.09
CA ALA A 105 0.85 -1.39 9.65
C ALA A 105 1.26 -0.06 9.03
N SER A 106 2.15 -0.11 8.04
CA SER A 106 2.72 1.07 7.39
C SER A 106 2.61 1.01 5.88
N VAL A 107 2.74 2.18 5.24
CA VAL A 107 2.76 2.35 3.78
C VAL A 107 1.71 1.53 3.03
N PRO A 108 0.42 1.59 3.42
CA PRO A 108 -0.61 0.81 2.77
C PRO A 108 -0.87 1.27 1.34
N ASP A 109 -1.20 0.32 0.48
CA ASP A 109 -1.84 0.54 -0.81
C ASP A 109 -3.03 -0.42 -0.99
N GLY A 110 -4.11 0.08 -1.60
CA GLY A 110 -5.41 -0.59 -1.64
C GLY A 110 -5.91 -0.87 -3.06
N VAL A 111 -6.44 -2.07 -3.29
CA VAL A 111 -7.03 -2.47 -4.57
C VAL A 111 -8.46 -2.95 -4.40
N LEU A 112 -9.38 -2.41 -5.22
CA LEU A 112 -10.73 -2.93 -5.36
C LEU A 112 -10.71 -4.11 -6.34
N ARG A 113 -11.13 -5.27 -5.85
CA ARG A 113 -11.15 -6.52 -6.61
C ARG A 113 -12.43 -6.63 -7.44
N ALA A 114 -12.39 -7.50 -8.46
CA ALA A 114 -13.54 -7.75 -9.34
C ALA A 114 -14.78 -8.32 -8.61
N ASP A 115 -14.58 -8.98 -7.46
CA ASP A 115 -15.65 -9.48 -6.59
C ASP A 115 -16.22 -8.40 -5.63
N GLY A 116 -15.74 -7.16 -5.74
CA GLY A 116 -16.20 -6.03 -4.94
C GLY A 116 -15.53 -5.92 -3.57
N LYS A 117 -14.61 -6.83 -3.22
CA LYS A 117 -13.82 -6.75 -1.98
C LYS A 117 -12.65 -5.79 -2.15
N THR A 118 -12.28 -5.11 -1.07
CA THR A 118 -11.06 -4.30 -1.05
C THR A 118 -9.97 -5.05 -0.30
N TRP A 119 -8.81 -5.21 -0.93
CA TRP A 119 -7.60 -5.66 -0.27
C TRP A 119 -6.64 -4.50 -0.07
N VAL A 120 -5.93 -4.51 1.05
CA VAL A 120 -4.89 -3.54 1.38
C VAL A 120 -3.59 -4.29 1.64
N TYR A 121 -2.56 -3.90 0.90
CA TYR A 121 -1.20 -4.38 1.04
C TYR A 121 -0.45 -3.37 1.90
N TYR A 122 0.36 -3.84 2.84
CA TYR A 122 1.03 -2.96 3.81
C TYR A 122 2.32 -3.61 4.31
N VAL A 123 3.22 -2.80 4.87
CA VAL A 123 4.37 -3.33 5.62
C VAL A 123 3.94 -3.61 7.06
N ASN A 124 4.09 -4.86 7.48
CA ASN A 124 3.73 -5.29 8.83
C ASN A 124 4.81 -4.85 9.84
N GLY A 125 4.39 -4.11 10.85
CA GLY A 125 5.22 -3.59 11.93
C GLY A 125 5.21 -4.45 13.19
N ASN A 126 4.51 -5.59 13.20
CA ASN A 126 4.57 -6.52 14.32
C ASN A 126 6.00 -7.09 14.47
N PRO A 127 6.52 -7.25 15.70
CA PRO A 127 7.89 -7.69 15.88
C PRO A 127 8.11 -9.09 15.31
N GLY A 128 9.20 -9.25 14.54
CA GLY A 128 9.53 -10.50 13.84
C GLY A 128 8.76 -10.73 12.54
N GLN A 129 7.81 -9.87 12.18
CA GLN A 129 6.96 -10.04 10.98
C GLN A 129 7.19 -8.97 9.90
N HIS A 130 8.31 -8.26 9.93
CA HIS A 130 8.60 -7.22 8.96
C HIS A 130 8.70 -7.79 7.54
N ALA A 131 7.65 -7.58 6.75
CA ALA A 131 7.49 -7.93 5.34
C ALA A 131 6.18 -7.29 4.80
N ILE A 132 5.90 -7.44 3.51
CA ILE A 132 4.61 -7.06 2.94
C ILE A 132 3.53 -8.09 3.33
N PHE A 133 2.44 -7.60 3.90
CA PHE A 133 1.24 -8.37 4.24
C PHE A 133 0.04 -7.86 3.44
N VAL A 134 -1.03 -8.66 3.40
CA VAL A 134 -2.32 -8.29 2.81
C VAL A 134 -3.43 -8.48 3.83
N ALA A 135 -4.34 -7.52 3.89
CA ALA A 135 -5.56 -7.56 4.68
C ALA A 135 -6.78 -7.29 3.81
N GLU A 136 -7.94 -7.83 4.20
CA GLU A 136 -9.22 -7.58 3.56
C GLU A 136 -10.01 -6.55 4.38
N LEU A 137 -10.59 -5.55 3.71
CA LEU A 137 -11.55 -4.65 4.33
C LEU A 137 -12.85 -5.39 4.53
N ASN A 138 -13.32 -5.44 5.78
CA ASN A 138 -14.58 -6.10 6.11
C ASN A 138 -15.79 -5.43 5.43
N ALA A 139 -16.92 -6.13 5.41
CA ALA A 139 -18.08 -5.73 4.62
C ALA A 139 -18.72 -4.39 5.06
N ASP A 140 -18.57 -4.00 6.33
CA ASP A 140 -19.06 -2.71 6.85
C ASP A 140 -18.03 -1.57 6.74
N GLY A 141 -16.80 -1.88 6.32
CA GLY A 141 -15.72 -0.92 6.13
C GLY A 141 -15.10 -0.41 7.43
N SER A 142 -15.32 -1.09 8.55
CA SER A 142 -14.84 -0.66 9.88
C SER A 142 -13.46 -1.18 10.26
N ALA A 143 -12.97 -2.26 9.62
CA ALA A 143 -11.68 -2.85 9.97
C ALA A 143 -11.03 -3.58 8.79
N LEU A 144 -9.69 -3.63 8.82
CA LEU A 144 -8.89 -4.51 7.97
C LEU A 144 -8.54 -5.79 8.74
N GLU A 145 -8.81 -6.93 8.13
CA GLU A 145 -8.49 -8.26 8.69
C GLU A 145 -7.30 -8.85 7.94
N PRO A 146 -6.13 -9.06 8.59
CA PRO A 146 -4.98 -9.70 7.96
C PRO A 146 -5.34 -11.07 7.38
N VAL A 147 -4.99 -11.30 6.12
CA VAL A 147 -5.27 -12.54 5.39
C VAL A 147 -4.02 -13.40 5.30
N ASP A 148 -2.90 -12.81 4.87
CA ASP A 148 -1.65 -13.54 4.62
C ASP A 148 -0.46 -12.57 4.46
N CYS A 149 0.74 -13.11 4.31
CA CYS A 149 1.95 -12.40 3.89
C CYS A 149 2.26 -12.66 2.41
N ILE A 150 2.94 -11.70 1.79
CA ILE A 150 3.34 -11.80 0.38
C ILE A 150 4.64 -12.61 0.26
N ARG A 151 4.69 -13.46 -0.78
CA ARG A 151 5.89 -14.22 -1.14
C ARG A 151 6.38 -13.78 -2.51
N ILE A 152 7.69 -13.61 -2.62
CA ILE A 152 8.42 -13.31 -3.85
C ILE A 152 9.23 -14.55 -4.16
N ASP A 153 8.93 -15.20 -5.28
CA ASP A 153 9.51 -16.50 -5.66
C ASP A 153 9.38 -17.56 -4.54
N GLY A 154 8.21 -17.59 -3.88
CA GLY A 154 7.89 -18.54 -2.81
C GLY A 154 8.44 -18.17 -1.42
N LYS A 155 9.20 -17.08 -1.28
CA LYS A 155 9.83 -16.67 -0.02
C LYS A 155 9.27 -15.39 0.55
N VAL A 156 9.24 -15.28 1.87
CA VAL A 156 8.93 -14.02 2.56
C VAL A 156 10.20 -13.17 2.57
N VAL A 157 10.15 -12.03 1.89
CA VAL A 157 11.28 -11.11 1.80
C VAL A 157 11.05 -9.94 2.75
N GLY A 158 11.68 -9.99 3.92
CA GLY A 158 11.46 -8.95 4.93
C GLY A 158 12.02 -7.58 4.55
N ASP A 159 12.93 -7.51 3.58
CA ASP A 159 13.48 -6.25 3.05
C ASP A 159 12.62 -5.61 1.94
N ALA A 160 11.55 -6.30 1.50
CA ALA A 160 10.59 -5.74 0.55
C ALA A 160 9.58 -4.86 1.29
N VAL A 161 9.44 -3.61 0.85
CA VAL A 161 8.57 -2.59 1.46
C VAL A 161 7.89 -1.74 0.40
N ASP A 162 7.08 -0.77 0.83
CA ASP A 162 6.39 0.22 -0.02
C ASP A 162 5.59 -0.44 -1.16
N PRO A 163 4.59 -1.28 -0.83
CA PRO A 163 3.77 -1.94 -1.84
C PRO A 163 2.99 -0.92 -2.68
N ASP A 164 2.98 -1.15 -4.00
CA ASP A 164 2.10 -0.49 -4.96
C ASP A 164 1.47 -1.58 -5.85
N ILE A 165 0.17 -1.77 -5.71
CA ILE A 165 -0.58 -2.89 -6.27
C ILE A 165 -1.51 -2.43 -7.40
N VAL A 166 -1.37 -3.05 -8.57
CA VAL A 166 -2.19 -2.75 -9.75
C VAL A 166 -2.99 -3.99 -10.16
N LEU A 167 -4.32 -3.84 -10.27
CA LEU A 167 -5.18 -4.82 -10.93
C LEU A 167 -5.06 -4.68 -12.45
N LEU A 168 -4.62 -5.74 -13.12
CA LEU A 168 -4.47 -5.79 -14.57
C LEU A 168 -5.80 -6.14 -15.26
N PRO A 169 -5.97 -5.78 -16.55
CA PRO A 169 -7.19 -6.09 -17.31
C PRO A 169 -7.52 -7.59 -17.43
N ASP A 170 -6.51 -8.45 -17.33
CA ASP A 170 -6.66 -9.92 -17.37
C ASP A 170 -7.04 -10.53 -16.00
N GLY A 171 -7.22 -9.69 -14.98
CA GLY A 171 -7.60 -10.11 -13.62
C GLY A 171 -6.43 -10.50 -12.72
N ARG A 172 -5.19 -10.49 -13.22
CA ARG A 172 -3.99 -10.66 -12.39
C ARG A 172 -3.68 -9.37 -11.64
N TYR A 173 -2.88 -9.50 -10.58
CA TYR A 173 -2.34 -8.36 -9.85
C TYR A 173 -0.85 -8.22 -10.14
N ARG A 174 -0.36 -6.99 -10.22
CA ARG A 174 1.07 -6.67 -10.30
C ARG A 174 1.45 -5.85 -9.08
N LEU A 175 2.36 -6.38 -8.28
CA LEU A 175 2.94 -5.68 -7.13
C LEU A 175 4.28 -5.07 -7.53
N PHE A 176 4.42 -3.77 -7.35
CA PHE A 176 5.69 -3.06 -7.28
C PHE A 176 6.06 -2.87 -5.82
N TYR A 177 7.35 -2.89 -5.52
CA TYR A 177 7.86 -2.74 -4.16
C TYR A 177 9.29 -2.20 -4.21
N TYR A 178 9.72 -1.59 -3.11
CA TYR A 178 11.11 -1.21 -2.88
C TYR A 178 11.84 -2.34 -2.14
N LEU A 179 13.07 -2.64 -2.56
CA LEU A 179 13.93 -3.63 -1.89
C LEU A 179 15.11 -2.90 -1.24
N GLY A 180 15.22 -3.00 0.08
CA GLY A 180 16.25 -2.32 0.87
C GLY A 180 17.03 -3.22 1.81
N TRP A 181 17.46 -2.66 2.95
CA TRP A 181 18.16 -3.35 4.05
C TRP A 181 17.47 -2.99 5.38
N PHE A 182 16.26 -3.49 5.56
CA PHE A 182 15.40 -3.21 6.71
C PHE A 182 15.45 -4.30 7.76
N VAL A 183 15.73 -5.55 7.39
CA VAL A 183 15.91 -6.68 8.30
C VAL A 183 17.26 -7.35 8.11
N THR A 184 17.79 -7.40 6.88
CA THR A 184 19.15 -7.88 6.66
C THR A 184 20.15 -6.73 6.81
N LYS A 185 21.13 -6.90 7.71
CA LYS A 185 22.27 -5.98 7.77
C LYS A 185 23.20 -6.32 6.61
N PRO A 186 23.73 -5.34 5.86
CA PRO A 186 24.81 -5.58 4.92
C PRO A 186 25.94 -6.27 5.69
N THR A 187 26.37 -7.44 5.21
CA THR A 187 27.59 -8.04 5.72
C THR A 187 28.74 -7.15 5.27
N ASP A 188 29.54 -6.65 6.22
CA ASP A 188 30.74 -5.89 5.87
C ASP A 188 31.66 -6.83 5.07
N PRO A 189 31.95 -6.53 3.79
CA PRO A 189 32.81 -7.40 2.99
C PRO A 189 34.26 -7.44 3.51
N ASN A 190 34.60 -6.65 4.53
CA ASN A 190 35.93 -6.60 5.15
C ASN A 190 35.95 -6.92 6.67
N ALA A 191 34.87 -7.45 7.26
CA ALA A 191 34.85 -7.87 8.66
C ALA A 191 35.53 -9.23 8.91
#